data_AF-A0A351Y9T4-F1
#
_entry.id   AF-A0A351Y9T4-F1
#
_cell.length_a   1.000
_cell.length_b   1.000
_cell.length_c   1.000
_cell.angle_alpha   90.00
_cell.angle_beta   90.00
_cell.angle_gamma   90.00
#
_symmetry.space_group_name_H-M   'P 1'
#
loop_
_entity.id
_entity.type
_entity.pdbx_description
1 polymer ?
#
loop_
_entity_poly.entity_id
_entity_poly.type
_entity_poly.pdbx_seq_one_letter_code
_entity_poly.pdbx_strand_id
1 'polypeptide(L)'
;EIKLHIVPFTKLQLAIYQNCDEPYCITIMRRMMYRIATKLAKKCHCLGVANGESIGQVASQTLDSMITINDVTNFPIIRPLACEDKLTSIELAKKIGTYDISIRPYEDCCTIFKPKKPKTKPKISECEYFEKKWDFEAMIDKALENTKGIFIKDGEEIFKEPQKPLGE
;
A
#
# COMPACT_ATOMS: atom_id res chain seq x y z
N GLU A 1 3.72 8.00 -20.80
CA GLU A 1 4.77 7.19 -20.14
C GLU A 1 4.47 7.14 -18.65
N ILE A 2 4.64 5.99 -18.01
CA ILE A 2 4.38 5.76 -16.59
C ILE A 2 5.64 5.11 -15.98
N LYS A 3 6.13 5.67 -14.88
CA LYS A 3 7.19 5.05 -14.08
C LYS A 3 6.56 4.15 -13.02
N LEU A 4 6.85 2.84 -13.10
CA LEU A 4 6.42 1.82 -12.16
C LEU A 4 7.55 1.52 -11.17
N HIS A 5 7.27 1.64 -9.87
CA HIS A 5 8.18 1.24 -8.80
C HIS A 5 7.71 -0.08 -8.18
N ILE A 6 8.54 -1.11 -8.30
CA ILE A 6 8.30 -2.42 -7.70
C ILE A 6 9.10 -2.53 -6.41
N VAL A 7 8.41 -2.37 -5.27
CA VAL A 7 9.03 -2.44 -3.94
C VAL A 7 8.89 -3.86 -3.38
N PRO A 8 10.00 -4.57 -3.05
CA PRO A 8 9.93 -5.91 -2.47
C PRO A 8 9.40 -5.87 -1.04
N PHE A 9 8.19 -6.40 -0.82
CA PHE A 9 7.50 -6.30 0.47
C PHE A 9 7.52 -7.58 1.32
N THR A 10 7.90 -8.72 0.74
CA THR A 10 7.78 -10.05 1.38
C THR A 10 8.44 -10.15 2.76
N LYS A 11 9.66 -9.62 2.93
CA LYS A 11 10.36 -9.67 4.23
C LYS A 11 9.64 -8.87 5.30
N LEU A 12 9.15 -7.68 4.94
CA LEU A 12 8.41 -6.82 5.84
C LEU A 12 7.07 -7.48 6.22
N GLN A 13 6.40 -8.09 5.25
CA GLN A 13 5.18 -8.84 5.49
C GLN A 13 5.40 -9.98 6.49
N LEU A 14 6.42 -10.83 6.29
CA LEU A 14 6.72 -11.91 7.23
C LEU A 14 7.00 -11.40 8.64
N ALA A 15 7.76 -10.31 8.77
CA ALA A 15 8.02 -9.67 10.07
C ALA A 15 6.74 -9.16 10.74
N ILE A 16 5.79 -8.60 9.98
CA ILE A 16 4.49 -8.17 10.52
C ILE A 16 3.75 -9.36 11.14
N TYR A 17 3.67 -10.50 10.44
CA TYR A 17 2.98 -11.69 10.96
C TYR A 17 3.68 -12.32 12.18
N GLN A 18 5.00 -12.12 12.32
CA GLN A 18 5.77 -12.62 13.47
C GLN A 18 5.63 -11.74 14.71
N ASN A 19 5.36 -10.44 14.54
CA ASN A 19 5.43 -9.45 15.64
C ASN A 19 4.08 -8.84 16.02
N CYS A 20 3.05 -9.03 15.20
CA CYS A 20 1.72 -8.45 15.37
C CYS A 20 0.65 -9.53 15.53
N ASP A 21 -0.38 -9.22 16.32
CA ASP A 21 -1.55 -10.09 16.39
C ASP A 21 -2.28 -10.10 15.04
N GLU A 22 -2.78 -11.27 14.64
CA GLU A 22 -3.42 -11.51 13.34
C GLU A 22 -4.47 -10.44 12.94
N PRO A 23 -5.35 -9.95 13.85
CA PRO A 23 -6.33 -8.91 13.51
C PRO A 23 -5.72 -7.55 13.12
N TYR A 24 -4.49 -7.27 13.54
CA TYR A 24 -3.76 -6.03 13.29
C TYR A 24 -2.83 -6.09 12.09
N CYS A 25 -2.49 -7.28 11.59
CA CYS A 25 -1.54 -7.45 10.48
C CYS A 25 -1.87 -6.60 9.25
N ILE A 26 -3.15 -6.52 8.85
CA ILE A 26 -3.56 -5.69 7.70
C ILE A 26 -3.34 -4.20 7.97
N THR A 27 -3.70 -3.72 9.15
CA THR A 27 -3.54 -2.31 9.52
C THR A 27 -2.07 -1.92 9.56
N ILE A 28 -1.22 -2.74 10.19
CA ILE A 28 0.23 -2.52 10.23
C ILE A 28 0.82 -2.58 8.81
N MET A 29 0.41 -3.55 8.00
CA MET A 29 0.85 -3.65 6.60
C MET A 29 0.55 -2.37 5.82
N ARG A 30 -0.66 -1.83 5.93
CA ARG A 30 -1.05 -0.58 5.25
C ARG A 30 -0.30 0.64 5.80
N ARG A 31 -0.05 0.69 7.12
CA ARG A 31 0.83 1.69 7.75
C ARG A 31 2.24 1.64 7.16
N MET A 32 2.82 0.45 6.98
CA MET A 32 4.13 0.30 6.35
C MET A 32 4.12 0.71 4.87
N MET A 33 3.09 0.36 4.11
CA MET A 33 2.93 0.80 2.72
C MET A 33 2.85 2.32 2.60
N TYR A 34 2.16 3.00 3.52
CA TYR A 34 2.10 4.48 3.55
C TYR A 34 3.45 5.11 3.86
N ARG A 35 4.23 4.53 4.79
CA ARG A 35 5.60 4.98 5.08
C ARG A 35 6.51 4.82 3.86
N ILE A 36 6.48 3.67 3.20
CA ILE A 36 7.21 3.40 1.96
C ILE A 36 6.79 4.39 0.86
N ALA A 37 5.49 4.52 0.60
CA ALA A 37 4.96 5.39 -0.44
C ALA A 37 5.33 6.86 -0.19
N THR A 38 5.27 7.33 1.05
CA THR A 38 5.65 8.70 1.41
C THR A 38 7.16 8.93 1.26
N LYS A 39 8.00 7.99 1.71
CA LYS A 39 9.46 8.08 1.53
C LYS A 39 9.81 8.10 0.03
N LEU A 40 9.18 7.26 -0.77
CA LEU A 40 9.39 7.21 -2.22
C LEU A 40 8.89 8.49 -2.91
N ALA A 41 7.70 8.98 -2.55
CA ALA A 41 7.13 10.22 -3.06
C ALA A 41 8.07 11.42 -2.82
N LYS A 42 8.66 11.52 -1.62
CA LYS A 42 9.66 12.55 -1.31
C LYS A 42 10.91 12.44 -2.19
N LYS A 43 11.44 11.23 -2.40
CA LYS A 43 12.58 10.99 -3.31
C LYS A 43 12.27 11.35 -4.76
N CYS A 44 11.02 11.14 -5.18
CA CYS A 44 10.55 11.49 -6.53
C CYS A 44 10.02 12.94 -6.66
N HIS A 45 10.21 13.78 -5.63
CA HIS A 45 9.70 15.15 -5.58
C HIS A 45 8.18 15.29 -5.84
N CYS A 46 7.41 14.25 -5.51
CA CYS A 46 5.95 14.30 -5.56
C CYS A 46 5.41 15.15 -4.39
N LEU A 47 4.18 15.66 -4.53
CA LEU A 47 3.51 16.47 -3.50
C LEU A 47 2.38 15.72 -2.76
N GLY A 48 2.04 14.52 -3.22
CA GLY A 48 0.98 13.72 -2.63
C GLY A 48 1.07 12.26 -3.04
N VAL A 49 0.31 11.42 -2.35
CA VAL A 49 0.11 10.00 -2.67
C VAL A 49 -1.39 9.81 -2.93
N ALA A 50 -1.75 9.09 -3.99
CA ALA A 50 -3.14 8.75 -4.28
C ALA A 50 -3.40 7.26 -4.06
N ASN A 51 -4.61 6.91 -3.65
CA ASN A 51 -5.06 5.52 -3.58
C ASN A 51 -6.53 5.38 -4.01
N GLY A 52 -6.98 4.14 -4.22
CA GLY A 52 -8.36 3.81 -4.60
C GLY A 52 -9.27 3.44 -3.42
N GLU A 53 -9.05 3.99 -2.23
CA GLU A 53 -9.91 3.68 -1.08
C GLU A 53 -11.31 4.29 -1.22
N SER A 54 -12.34 3.51 -0.91
CA SER A 54 -13.73 3.95 -0.76
C SER A 54 -14.18 3.73 0.69
N ILE A 55 -14.93 4.66 1.28
CA ILE A 55 -15.31 4.59 2.69
C ILE A 55 -16.39 3.52 2.87
N GLY A 56 -16.17 2.59 3.81
CA GLY A 56 -17.19 1.59 4.20
C GLY A 56 -17.35 0.40 3.25
N GLN A 57 -16.56 0.31 2.18
CA GLN A 57 -16.65 -0.82 1.24
C GLN A 57 -16.05 -2.12 1.81
N VAL A 58 -14.95 -2.06 2.56
CA VAL A 58 -14.37 -3.20 3.27
C VAL A 58 -13.97 -2.85 4.71
N ALA A 59 -13.74 -3.87 5.54
CA ALA A 59 -13.41 -3.71 6.96
C ALA A 59 -12.20 -2.79 7.24
N SER A 60 -11.21 -2.77 6.36
CA SER A 60 -10.01 -1.91 6.47
C SER A 60 -10.23 -0.47 6.00
N GLN A 61 -11.45 -0.13 5.57
CA GLN A 61 -11.84 1.19 5.05
C GLN A 61 -12.92 1.86 5.91
N THR A 62 -13.01 1.49 7.19
CA THR A 62 -13.73 2.31 8.18
C THR A 62 -12.96 3.61 8.45
N LEU A 63 -13.64 4.65 8.91
CA LEU A 63 -12.98 5.91 9.30
C LEU A 63 -11.93 5.66 10.39
N ASP A 64 -12.21 4.79 11.37
CA ASP A 64 -11.25 4.36 12.39
C ASP A 64 -9.96 3.76 11.77
N SER A 65 -10.13 2.90 10.76
CA SER A 65 -8.99 2.30 10.04
C SER A 65 -8.23 3.32 9.23
N MET A 66 -8.92 4.22 8.52
CA MET A 66 -8.29 5.27 7.73
C MET A 66 -7.49 6.21 8.61
N ILE A 67 -8.03 6.66 9.74
CA ILE A 67 -7.33 7.48 10.73
C ILE A 67 -6.08 6.75 11.21
N THR A 68 -6.23 5.49 11.63
CA THR A 68 -5.11 4.71 12.18
C THR A 68 -4.02 4.44 11.15
N ILE A 69 -4.37 4.24 9.87
CA ILE A 69 -3.38 4.02 8.80
C ILE A 69 -2.70 5.34 8.44
N ASN A 70 -3.47 6.43 8.31
CA ASN A 70 -2.96 7.73 7.89
C ASN A 70 -2.05 8.37 8.95
N ASP A 71 -2.20 8.04 10.22
CA ASP A 71 -1.42 8.57 11.34
C ASP A 71 0.12 8.45 11.16
N VAL A 72 0.61 7.51 10.34
CA VAL A 72 2.05 7.38 10.05
C VAL A 72 2.62 8.45 9.11
N THR A 73 1.77 9.31 8.53
CA THR A 73 2.20 10.30 7.56
C THR A 73 1.31 11.54 7.57
N ASN A 74 1.93 12.71 7.48
CA ASN A 74 1.26 13.99 7.25
C ASN A 74 1.22 14.36 5.75
N PHE A 75 1.67 13.46 4.87
CA PHE A 75 1.70 13.71 3.44
C PHE A 75 0.28 13.74 2.86
N PRO A 76 -0.03 14.59 1.86
CA PRO A 76 -1.35 14.64 1.27
C PRO A 76 -1.76 13.29 0.66
N ILE A 77 -2.78 12.64 1.22
CA ILE A 77 -3.36 11.39 0.70
C ILE A 77 -4.65 11.71 -0.05
N ILE A 78 -4.60 11.56 -1.37
CA ILE A 78 -5.75 11.77 -2.27
C ILE A 78 -6.53 10.46 -2.42
N ARG A 79 -7.84 10.51 -2.16
CA ARG A 79 -8.74 9.35 -2.21
C ARG A 79 -9.91 9.63 -3.17
N PRO A 80 -9.70 9.53 -4.49
CA PRO A 80 -10.73 9.91 -5.48
C PRO A 80 -12.02 9.12 -5.36
N LEU A 81 -11.96 7.89 -4.82
CA LEU A 81 -13.09 6.99 -4.69
C LEU A 81 -13.72 7.00 -3.28
N ALA A 82 -13.30 7.91 -2.39
CA ALA A 82 -13.70 7.88 -0.96
C ALA A 82 -15.22 7.87 -0.76
N CYS A 83 -15.95 8.59 -1.61
CA CYS A 83 -17.41 8.70 -1.55
C CYS A 83 -18.09 8.05 -2.75
N GLU A 84 -17.36 7.28 -3.55
CA GLU A 84 -17.89 6.63 -4.76
C GLU A 84 -18.48 5.27 -4.43
N ASP A 85 -19.60 4.95 -5.09
CA ASP A 85 -20.20 3.63 -5.02
C ASP A 85 -19.38 2.60 -5.81
N LYS A 86 -19.52 1.33 -5.41
CA LYS A 86 -18.84 0.21 -6.06
C LYS A 86 -19.23 0.08 -7.53
N LEU A 87 -20.51 0.29 -7.88
CA LEU A 87 -20.97 0.17 -9.26
C LEU A 87 -20.34 1.26 -10.13
N THR A 88 -20.31 2.50 -9.64
CA THR A 88 -19.63 3.62 -10.33
C THR A 88 -18.16 3.32 -10.58
N SER A 89 -17.46 2.78 -9.59
CA SER A 89 -16.05 2.39 -9.71
C SER A 89 -15.83 1.29 -10.76
N ILE A 90 -16.74 0.32 -10.84
CA ILE A 90 -16.71 -0.76 -11.85
C ILE A 90 -16.98 -0.20 -13.24
N GLU A 91 -17.97 0.68 -13.39
CA GLU A 91 -18.28 1.33 -14.67
C GLU A 91 -17.11 2.16 -15.17
N LEU A 92 -16.46 2.92 -14.27
CA LEU A 92 -15.24 3.65 -14.59
C LEU A 92 -14.12 2.70 -15.04
N ALA A 93 -13.89 1.60 -14.32
CA ALA A 93 -12.88 0.60 -14.65
C ALA A 93 -13.13 -0.03 -16.04
N LYS A 94 -14.39 -0.31 -16.39
CA LYS A 94 -14.78 -0.79 -17.72
C LYS A 94 -14.55 0.28 -18.79
N LYS A 95 -14.96 1.52 -18.52
CA LYS A 95 -14.80 2.67 -19.43
C LYS A 95 -13.33 2.94 -19.77
N ILE A 96 -12.41 2.76 -18.82
CA ILE A 96 -10.97 2.96 -19.03
C ILE A 96 -10.22 1.66 -19.38
N GLY A 97 -10.92 0.54 -19.59
CA GLY A 97 -10.33 -0.72 -20.04
C GLY A 97 -9.47 -1.45 -18.99
N THR A 98 -9.63 -1.17 -17.70
CA THR A 98 -8.84 -1.81 -16.62
C THR A 98 -9.57 -2.96 -15.91
N TYR A 99 -10.89 -3.06 -16.10
CA TYR A 99 -11.73 -4.03 -15.39
C TYR A 99 -11.28 -5.48 -15.62
N ASP A 100 -11.15 -5.92 -16.88
CA ASP A 100 -10.85 -7.32 -17.22
C ASP A 100 -9.47 -7.78 -16.73
N ILE A 101 -8.51 -6.86 -16.63
CA ILE A 101 -7.18 -7.13 -16.06
C ILE A 101 -7.29 -7.27 -14.53
N SER A 102 -8.06 -6.38 -13.90
CA SER A 102 -8.17 -6.28 -12.43
C SER A 102 -8.94 -7.44 -11.79
N ILE A 103 -9.82 -8.12 -12.53
CA ILE A 103 -10.62 -9.25 -12.02
C ILE A 103 -9.98 -10.62 -12.26
N ARG A 104 -8.79 -10.68 -12.87
CA ARG A 104 -8.12 -11.96 -13.14
C ARG A 104 -7.87 -12.71 -11.82
N PRO A 105 -8.05 -14.04 -11.77
CA PRO A 105 -7.97 -14.82 -10.55
C PRO A 105 -6.50 -15.06 -10.15
N TYR A 106 -5.83 -14.00 -9.73
CA TYR A 106 -4.53 -14.07 -9.10
C TYR A 106 -4.72 -13.99 -7.59
N GLU A 107 -4.01 -14.85 -6.86
CA GLU A 107 -3.95 -14.75 -5.41
C GLU A 107 -3.17 -13.48 -5.04
N ASP A 108 -3.83 -12.57 -4.34
CA ASP A 108 -3.19 -11.39 -3.78
C ASP A 108 -2.73 -11.66 -2.33
N CYS A 109 -1.94 -10.74 -1.78
CA CYS A 109 -1.47 -10.85 -0.39
C CYS A 109 -2.63 -10.93 0.62
N CYS A 110 -3.79 -10.36 0.28
CA CYS A 110 -4.98 -10.35 1.12
C CYS A 110 -5.73 -11.68 1.09
N THR A 111 -5.63 -12.48 0.01
CA THR A 111 -6.22 -13.81 -0.10
C THR A 111 -5.33 -14.88 0.52
N ILE A 112 -4.00 -14.80 0.34
CA ILE A 112 -3.06 -15.81 0.87
C ILE A 112 -2.97 -15.72 2.40
N PHE A 113 -3.04 -14.51 2.96
CA PHE A 113 -2.86 -14.28 4.39
C PHE A 113 -4.04 -13.56 5.05
N LYS A 114 -5.25 -13.86 4.57
CA LYS A 114 -6.49 -13.26 5.06
C LYS A 114 -6.62 -13.51 6.58
N PRO A 115 -6.58 -12.47 7.43
CA PRO A 115 -6.81 -12.65 8.85
C PRO A 115 -8.25 -13.12 9.05
N LYS A 116 -8.46 -14.10 9.94
CA LYS A 116 -9.80 -14.68 10.18
C LYS A 116 -10.84 -13.63 10.59
N LYS A 117 -10.40 -12.60 11.33
CA LYS A 117 -11.23 -11.49 11.82
C LYS A 117 -10.43 -10.18 11.82
N PRO A 118 -10.36 -9.45 10.69
CA PRO A 118 -9.69 -8.15 10.67
C PRO A 118 -10.37 -7.17 11.62
N LYS A 119 -9.57 -6.35 12.31
CA LYS A 119 -10.09 -5.33 13.23
C LYS A 119 -10.72 -4.19 12.45
N THR A 120 -12.01 -3.92 12.66
CA THR A 120 -12.74 -2.81 12.01
C THR A 120 -12.56 -1.46 12.71
N LYS A 121 -12.07 -1.49 13.95
CA LYS A 121 -11.76 -0.30 14.77
C LYS A 121 -10.37 -0.45 15.38
N PRO A 122 -9.30 -0.44 14.55
CA PRO A 122 -7.95 -0.48 15.08
C PRO A 122 -7.66 0.80 15.87
N LYS A 123 -6.78 0.71 16.86
CA LYS A 123 -6.32 1.87 17.63
C LYS A 123 -4.87 2.21 17.28
N ILE A 124 -4.57 3.50 17.18
CA ILE A 124 -3.21 4.00 16.96
C ILE A 124 -2.25 3.45 18.04
N SER A 125 -2.63 3.55 19.32
CA SER A 125 -1.80 3.09 20.43
C SER A 125 -1.49 1.59 20.39
N GLU A 126 -2.42 0.75 19.94
CA GLU A 126 -2.16 -0.68 19.74
C GLU A 126 -1.20 -0.90 18.56
N CYS A 127 -1.37 -0.14 17.46
CA CYS A 127 -0.44 -0.22 16.33
C CYS A 127 0.98 0.17 16.72
N GLU A 128 1.15 1.29 17.43
CA GLU A 128 2.44 1.73 17.94
C GLU A 128 3.07 0.70 18.90
N TYR A 129 2.26 0.05 19.73
CA TYR A 129 2.75 -1.00 20.61
C TYR A 129 3.32 -2.19 19.82
N PHE A 130 2.64 -2.65 18.77
CA PHE A 130 3.15 -3.71 17.91
C PHE A 130 4.39 -3.26 17.11
N GLU A 131 4.37 -2.05 16.57
CA GLU A 131 5.47 -1.48 15.78
C GLU A 131 6.75 -1.32 16.60
N LYS A 132 6.67 -1.02 17.90
CA LYS A 132 7.83 -0.90 18.80
C LYS A 132 8.59 -2.21 19.05
N LYS A 133 8.01 -3.37 18.72
CA LYS A 133 8.62 -4.68 19.02
C LYS A 133 9.74 -5.08 18.05
N TRP A 134 9.88 -4.38 16.92
CA TRP A 134 10.78 -4.77 15.85
C TRP A 134 11.23 -3.55 15.04
N ASP A 135 12.41 -3.64 14.42
CA ASP A 135 12.98 -2.55 13.63
C ASP A 135 12.41 -2.53 12.22
N PHE A 136 11.18 -2.02 12.09
CA PHE A 136 10.52 -1.90 10.79
C PHE A 136 11.13 -0.80 9.92
N GLU A 137 11.77 0.23 10.50
CA GLU A 137 12.37 1.33 9.74
C GLU A 137 13.56 0.84 8.90
N ALA A 138 14.47 0.06 9.49
CA ALA A 138 15.58 -0.54 8.73
C ALA A 138 15.07 -1.49 7.63
N MET A 139 13.98 -2.21 7.87
CA MET A 139 13.36 -3.08 6.87
C MET A 139 12.71 -2.30 5.73
N ILE A 140 12.08 -1.15 6.03
CA ILE A 140 11.53 -0.23 5.02
C ILE A 140 12.67 0.33 4.16
N ASP A 141 13.75 0.79 4.78
CA ASP A 141 14.88 1.38 4.05
C ASP A 141 15.52 0.34 3.12
N LYS A 142 15.71 -0.88 3.62
CA LYS A 142 16.16 -2.01 2.79
C LYS A 142 15.20 -2.35 1.65
N ALA A 143 13.89 -2.29 1.89
CA ALA A 143 12.90 -2.51 0.83
C ALA A 143 12.99 -1.41 -0.23
N LEU A 144 13.17 -0.16 0.19
CA LEU A 144 13.36 0.98 -0.71
C LEU A 144 14.64 0.83 -1.54
N GLU A 145 15.79 0.50 -0.94
CA GLU A 145 17.05 0.25 -1.65
C GLU A 145 16.93 -0.81 -2.74
N ASN A 146 16.09 -1.81 -2.52
CA ASN A 146 15.86 -2.91 -3.47
C ASN A 146 14.67 -2.66 -4.42
N THR A 147 14.15 -1.43 -4.47
CA THR A 147 13.08 -1.06 -5.41
C THR A 147 13.57 -1.12 -6.84
N LYS A 148 12.76 -1.69 -7.73
CA LYS A 148 13.04 -1.71 -9.17
C LYS A 148 12.18 -0.67 -9.89
N GLY A 149 12.80 0.16 -10.72
CA GLY A 149 12.12 1.13 -11.58
C GLY A 149 11.93 0.59 -12.99
N ILE A 150 10.72 0.67 -13.52
CA ILE A 150 10.37 0.29 -14.89
C ILE A 150 9.64 1.46 -15.54
N PHE A 151 9.98 1.79 -16.78
CA PHE A 151 9.21 2.75 -17.58
C PHE A 151 8.32 2.01 -18.57
N ILE A 152 7.04 2.39 -18.56
CA ILE A 152 6.00 1.80 -19.39
C ILE A 152 5.43 2.87 -20.32
N LYS A 153 5.37 2.55 -21.62
CA LYS A 153 4.75 3.41 -22.64
C LYS A 153 3.88 2.54 -23.54
N ASP A 154 2.62 2.92 -23.71
CA ASP A 154 1.65 2.24 -24.58
C ASP A 154 1.50 0.72 -24.31
N GLY A 155 1.66 0.33 -23.04
CA GLY A 155 1.57 -1.07 -22.59
C GLY A 155 2.89 -1.85 -22.70
N GLU A 156 3.94 -1.25 -23.23
CA GLU A 156 5.24 -1.89 -23.41
C GLU A 156 6.27 -1.35 -22.40
N GLU A 157 7.10 -2.26 -21.89
CA GLU A 157 8.26 -1.93 -21.07
C GLU A 157 9.37 -1.39 -21.97
N ILE A 158 9.73 -0.12 -21.80
CA ILE A 158 10.69 0.57 -22.65
C ILE A 158 12.07 0.73 -22.01
N PHE A 159 12.16 0.65 -20.67
CA PHE A 159 13.43 0.76 -19.94
C PHE A 159 13.34 0.19 -18.53
N LYS A 160 14.40 -0.53 -18.11
CA LYS A 160 14.63 -0.92 -16.72
C LYS A 160 15.71 -0.02 -16.14
N GLU A 161 15.38 0.73 -15.09
CA GLU A 161 16.43 1.44 -14.35
C GLU A 161 17.42 0.40 -13.80
N PRO A 162 18.74 0.56 -14.05
CA PRO A 162 19.73 -0.26 -13.37
C PRO A 162 19.53 -0.09 -11.87
N GLN A 163 19.68 -1.18 -11.12
CA GLN A 163 19.64 -1.16 -9.65
C GLN A 163 20.77 -0.24 -9.15
N LYS A 164 20.47 1.05 -9.03
CA LYS A 164 21.28 1.99 -8.29
C LYS A 164 20.70 2.08 -6.88
N PRO A 165 21.53 2.04 -5.83
CA PRO A 165 21.04 2.35 -4.49
C PRO A 165 20.34 3.70 -4.55
N LEU A 166 19.09 3.75 -4.09
CA LEU A 166 18.25 4.96 -4.09
C LEU A 166 18.84 5.99 -3.11
N GLY A 167 19.88 6.72 -3.56
CA GLY A 167 20.64 7.70 -2.79
C GLY A 167 21.86 8.32 -3.49
N GLU A 168 22.12 8.01 -4.77
CA GLU A 168 23.13 8.68 -5.62
C GLU A 168 22.48 9.57 -6.69
#